data_AF-A0A429FZ26-F1
#
_entry.id   AF-A0A429FZ26-F1
#
_cell.length_a   1.000
_cell.length_b   1.000
_cell.length_c   1.000
_cell.angle_alpha   90.00
_cell.angle_beta   90.00
_cell.angle_gamma   90.00
#
_symmetry.space_group_name_H-M   'P 1'
#
loop_
_entity.id
_entity.type
_entity.pdbx_description
1 polymer ?
#
loop_
_entity_poly.entity_id
_entity_poly.type
_entity_poly.pdbx_seq_one_letter_code
_entity_poly.pdbx_strand_id
1 'polypeptide(L)'
;MAGVYDYVGPAELFDRAVPGRVGEPVGSPADVEGLDDEPRTYVVDLDGVLRIAPRRSEHVSCAGGRPVLAAGEIAFGDGRVAEVTNQSTGYCPGPESWPAVAGALDRAGIGRPDGFTHVFVFRRCPSCAELNVVKDGHFVCVFCDADLPAR
;
A
#
# COMPACT_ATOMS: atom_id res chain seq x y z
N MET A 1 -0.15 -9.71 -14.13
CA MET A 1 -1.36 -9.49 -13.31
C MET A 1 -0.87 -9.12 -11.93
N ALA A 2 -1.36 -8.03 -11.35
CA ALA A 2 -1.08 -7.75 -9.93
C ALA A 2 -1.66 -8.90 -9.11
N GLY A 3 -0.89 -9.44 -8.17
CA GLY A 3 -1.38 -10.43 -7.22
C GLY A 3 -2.43 -9.84 -6.28
N VAL A 4 -3.24 -10.70 -5.67
CA VAL A 4 -4.09 -10.32 -4.54
C VAL A 4 -3.26 -10.45 -3.27
N TYR A 5 -3.29 -9.43 -2.41
CA TYR A 5 -2.59 -9.40 -1.14
C TYR A 5 -3.59 -9.55 0.00
N ASP A 6 -3.44 -10.64 0.75
CA ASP A 6 -4.16 -10.85 2.00
C ASP A 6 -3.51 -10.04 3.13
N TYR A 7 -4.31 -9.72 4.15
CA TYR A 7 -3.78 -9.10 5.35
C TYR A 7 -3.00 -10.13 6.18
N VAL A 8 -1.74 -9.81 6.49
CA VAL A 8 -0.80 -10.65 7.24
C VAL A 8 -0.28 -9.98 8.52
N GLY A 9 -0.78 -8.78 8.83
CA GLY A 9 -0.41 -8.02 10.02
C GLY A 9 -1.06 -8.53 11.32
N PRO A 10 -0.88 -7.78 12.43
CA PRO A 10 -1.46 -8.12 13.73
C PRO A 10 -2.99 -8.26 13.70
N ALA A 11 -3.52 -9.28 14.36
CA ALA A 11 -4.95 -9.58 14.40
C ALA A 11 -5.75 -8.46 15.08
N GLU A 12 -5.16 -7.77 16.07
CA GLU A 12 -5.83 -6.70 16.80
C GLU A 12 -6.15 -5.48 15.91
N LEU A 13 -5.37 -5.28 14.85
CA LEU A 13 -5.65 -4.24 13.85
C LEU A 13 -6.71 -4.71 12.85
N PHE A 14 -6.72 -6.00 12.50
CA PHE A 14 -7.77 -6.60 11.68
C PHE A 14 -9.13 -6.52 12.39
N ASP A 15 -9.20 -6.86 13.68
CA ASP A 15 -10.43 -6.85 14.47
C ASP A 15 -11.03 -5.45 14.66
N ARG A 16 -10.21 -4.40 14.49
CA ARG A 16 -10.67 -3.00 14.48
C ARG A 16 -11.28 -2.58 13.15
N ALA A 17 -11.04 -3.31 12.07
CA ALA A 17 -11.64 -3.01 10.78
C ALA A 17 -13.15 -3.29 10.86
N VAL A 18 -13.95 -2.25 10.66
CA VAL A 18 -15.41 -2.37 10.66
C VAL A 18 -15.86 -2.68 9.24
N PRO A 19 -16.55 -3.82 9.00
CA PRO A 19 -17.08 -4.13 7.66
C PRO A 19 -17.93 -2.99 7.12
N GLY A 20 -17.66 -2.57 5.88
CA GLY A 20 -18.36 -1.46 5.22
C GLY A 20 -17.85 -0.05 5.57
N ARG A 21 -16.97 0.10 6.57
CA ARG A 21 -16.26 1.35 6.84
C ARG A 21 -14.90 1.33 6.15
N VAL A 22 -14.93 1.64 4.85
CA VAL A 22 -13.76 1.66 3.96
C VAL A 22 -13.26 3.09 3.74
N GLY A 23 -12.06 3.21 3.16
CA GLY A 23 -11.53 4.50 2.72
C GLY A 23 -12.38 5.16 1.64
N GLU A 24 -12.25 6.48 1.54
CA GLU A 24 -12.92 7.32 0.56
C GLU A 24 -12.46 6.95 -0.85
N PRO A 25 -13.38 6.66 -1.78
CA PRO A 25 -13.00 6.32 -3.15
C PRO A 25 -12.47 7.56 -3.88
N VAL A 26 -11.45 7.36 -4.69
CA VAL A 26 -10.91 8.37 -5.61
C VAL A 26 -11.26 7.94 -7.03
N GLY A 27 -12.21 8.62 -7.64
CA GLY A 27 -12.72 8.32 -8.98
C GLY A 27 -12.49 9.43 -10.01
N SER A 28 -12.02 10.60 -9.57
CA SER A 28 -11.82 11.78 -10.41
C SER A 28 -10.79 12.74 -9.81
N PRO A 29 -10.30 13.73 -10.57
CA PRO A 29 -9.43 14.76 -10.02
C PRO A 29 -10.09 15.63 -8.93
N ALA A 30 -11.42 15.74 -8.94
CA ALA A 30 -12.16 16.52 -7.93
C ALA A 30 -12.06 15.89 -6.54
N ASP A 31 -11.90 14.56 -6.45
CA ASP A 31 -11.79 13.85 -5.17
C ASP A 31 -10.44 14.12 -4.46
N VAL A 32 -9.47 14.66 -5.20
CA VAL A 32 -8.14 15.01 -4.69
C VAL A 32 -7.86 16.51 -4.75
N GLU A 33 -8.87 17.32 -5.10
CA GLU A 33 -8.75 18.77 -5.14
C GLU A 33 -8.57 19.32 -3.71
N GLY A 34 -7.59 20.21 -3.54
CA GLY A 34 -7.27 20.80 -2.24
C GLY A 34 -6.55 19.86 -1.27
N LEU A 35 -6.23 18.62 -1.68
CA LEU A 35 -5.30 17.79 -0.93
C LEU A 35 -3.88 18.32 -1.12
N ASP A 36 -3.18 18.46 0.01
CA ASP A 36 -1.78 18.82 0.10
C ASP A 36 -0.88 17.57 0.00
N ASP A 37 0.42 17.81 0.16
CA ASP A 37 1.47 16.80 0.12
C ASP A 37 1.55 15.94 1.39
N GLU A 38 0.56 16.03 2.28
CA GLU A 38 0.45 15.15 3.45
C GLU A 38 0.15 13.71 2.99
N PRO A 39 1.00 12.72 3.32
CA PRO A 39 0.79 11.35 2.86
C PRO A 39 -0.44 10.71 3.49
N ARG A 40 -1.23 10.02 2.68
CA ARG A 40 -2.47 9.32 3.04
C ARG A 40 -2.28 7.83 2.95
N THR A 41 -2.97 7.10 3.83
CA THR A 41 -3.09 5.64 3.69
C THR A 41 -3.93 5.35 2.46
N TYR A 42 -3.45 4.50 1.54
CA TYR A 42 -4.26 4.03 0.42
C TYR A 42 -4.32 2.52 0.29
N VAL A 43 -5.40 2.06 -0.33
CA VAL A 43 -5.50 0.72 -0.91
C VAL A 43 -6.08 0.80 -2.30
N VAL A 44 -5.73 -0.16 -3.16
CA VAL A 44 -6.48 -0.45 -4.38
C VAL A 44 -7.31 -1.69 -4.08
N ASP A 45 -8.62 -1.55 -4.04
CA ASP A 45 -9.51 -2.67 -3.75
C ASP A 45 -9.59 -3.67 -4.92
N LEU A 46 -10.34 -4.76 -4.72
CA LEU A 46 -10.47 -5.83 -5.71
C LEU A 46 -11.21 -5.39 -6.99
N ASP A 47 -12.00 -4.32 -6.91
CA ASP A 47 -12.66 -3.70 -8.07
C ASP A 47 -11.72 -2.72 -8.80
N GLY A 48 -10.50 -2.53 -8.28
CA GLY A 48 -9.51 -1.61 -8.81
C GLY A 48 -9.76 -0.15 -8.40
N VAL A 49 -10.63 0.12 -7.42
CA VAL A 49 -10.87 1.48 -6.96
C VAL A 49 -9.75 1.89 -5.99
N LEU A 50 -9.14 3.05 -6.25
CA LEU A 50 -8.24 3.67 -5.29
C LEU A 50 -9.08 4.20 -4.12
N ARG A 51 -8.75 3.77 -2.90
CA ARG A 51 -9.37 4.27 -1.67
C ARG A 51 -8.32 4.91 -0.80
N ILE A 52 -8.63 6.07 -0.24
CA ILE A 52 -7.73 6.82 0.63
C ILE A 52 -8.33 7.02 2.03
N ALA A 53 -7.46 7.15 3.01
CA ALA A 53 -7.79 7.49 4.39
C ALA A 53 -6.71 8.42 4.96
N PRO A 54 -7.00 9.21 6.01
CA PRO A 54 -6.01 10.07 6.65
C PRO A 54 -4.72 9.32 7.03
N ARG A 55 -3.58 10.03 7.08
CA ARG A 55 -2.29 9.46 7.51
C ARG A 55 -2.43 8.68 8.81
N ARG A 56 -1.67 7.59 8.95
CA ARG A 56 -1.68 6.68 10.12
C ARG A 56 -2.99 5.92 10.33
N SER A 57 -3.92 5.98 9.38
CA SER A 57 -5.02 5.02 9.34
C SER A 57 -4.48 3.65 8.97
N GLU A 58 -5.03 2.60 9.56
CA GLU A 58 -4.67 1.22 9.22
C GLU A 58 -5.12 0.87 7.79
N HIS A 59 -4.24 0.27 6.99
CA HIS A 59 -4.59 -0.20 5.63
C HIS A 59 -5.75 -1.19 5.67
N VAL A 60 -5.79 -2.06 6.68
CA VAL A 60 -6.85 -3.06 6.83
C VAL A 60 -8.21 -2.43 7.08
N SER A 61 -8.25 -1.33 7.82
CA SER A 61 -9.47 -0.53 7.98
C SER A 61 -9.84 0.18 6.68
N CYS A 62 -8.87 0.76 5.97
CA CYS A 62 -9.10 1.39 4.67
C CYS A 62 -9.70 0.40 3.64
N ALA A 63 -9.26 -0.86 3.68
CA ALA A 63 -9.78 -1.97 2.87
C ALA A 63 -11.08 -2.59 3.40
N GLY A 64 -11.55 -2.19 4.58
CA GLY A 64 -12.71 -2.82 5.24
C GLY A 64 -12.50 -4.30 5.57
N GLY A 65 -11.27 -4.68 5.91
CA GLY A 65 -10.88 -6.06 6.23
C GLY A 65 -10.75 -6.99 5.01
N ARG A 66 -10.74 -6.45 3.79
CA ARG A 66 -10.70 -7.23 2.56
C ARG A 66 -9.28 -7.32 1.97
N PRO A 67 -8.97 -8.39 1.21
CA PRO A 67 -7.76 -8.43 0.39
C PRO A 67 -7.72 -7.27 -0.60
N VAL A 68 -6.51 -6.88 -1.01
CA VAL A 68 -6.27 -5.71 -1.86
C VAL A 68 -5.39 -6.06 -3.06
N LEU A 69 -5.43 -5.23 -4.10
CA LEU A 69 -4.49 -5.33 -5.23
C LEU A 69 -3.20 -4.52 -4.98
N ALA A 70 -3.27 -3.51 -4.12
CA ALA A 70 -2.13 -2.73 -3.65
C ALA A 70 -2.47 -2.04 -2.33
N ALA A 71 -1.46 -1.68 -1.54
CA ALA A 71 -1.58 -0.88 -0.33
C ALA A 71 -0.31 -0.07 -0.12
N GLY A 72 -0.43 1.11 0.50
CA GLY A 72 0.74 1.94 0.76
C GLY A 72 0.40 3.33 1.25
N GLU A 73 1.30 4.28 1.00
CA GLU A 73 1.09 5.70 1.26
C GLU A 73 1.09 6.49 -0.05
N ILE A 74 0.22 7.50 -0.16
CA ILE A 74 0.10 8.37 -1.33
C ILE A 74 -0.11 9.82 -0.91
N ALA A 75 0.63 10.75 -1.51
CA ALA A 75 0.47 12.18 -1.33
C ALA A 75 0.09 12.82 -2.67
N PHE A 76 -0.71 13.88 -2.61
CA PHE A 76 -1.13 14.63 -3.80
C PHE A 76 -0.51 16.03 -3.77
N GLY A 77 -0.44 16.69 -4.91
CA GLY A 77 0.04 18.06 -5.01
C GLY A 77 -0.20 18.57 -6.41
N ASP A 78 -0.69 19.81 -6.53
CA ASP A 78 -1.05 20.41 -7.83
C ASP A 78 -2.00 19.52 -8.67
N GLY A 79 -2.95 18.82 -8.03
CA GLY A 79 -3.92 17.95 -8.72
C GLY A 79 -3.35 16.65 -9.31
N ARG A 80 -2.16 16.23 -8.90
CA ARG A 80 -1.50 14.98 -9.33
C ARG A 80 -0.88 14.26 -8.13
N VAL A 81 -0.40 13.04 -8.34
CA VAL A 81 0.37 12.31 -7.33
C VAL A 81 1.75 12.96 -7.16
N ALA A 82 2.04 13.38 -5.93
CA ALA A 82 3.34 13.94 -5.54
C ALA A 82 4.29 12.83 -5.02
N GLU A 83 3.77 11.92 -4.21
CA GLU A 83 4.49 10.77 -3.66
C GLU A 83 3.59 9.54 -3.67
N VAL A 84 4.14 8.36 -3.95
CA VAL A 84 3.42 7.09 -3.83
C VAL A 84 4.38 5.96 -3.54
N THR A 85 4.12 5.22 -2.46
CA THR A 85 4.93 4.10 -1.99
C THR A 85 4.08 2.85 -1.81
N ASN A 86 4.68 1.66 -1.83
CA ASN A 86 4.01 0.42 -1.45
C ASN A 86 4.15 0.10 0.05
N GLN A 87 4.34 1.13 0.90
CA GLN A 87 4.62 0.96 2.32
C GLN A 87 3.38 0.49 3.09
N SER A 88 3.19 -0.82 3.21
CA SER A 88 2.20 -1.42 4.10
C SER A 88 2.78 -2.65 4.77
N THR A 89 3.03 -2.58 6.08
CA THR A 89 3.50 -3.73 6.86
C THR A 89 2.39 -4.76 7.11
N GLY A 90 1.12 -4.36 6.95
CA GLY A 90 -0.04 -5.24 7.10
C GLY A 90 -0.35 -6.09 5.87
N TYR A 91 -0.14 -5.56 4.66
CA TYR A 91 -0.37 -6.30 3.39
C TYR A 91 0.91 -6.71 2.66
N CYS A 92 2.04 -6.06 2.95
CA CYS A 92 3.34 -6.33 2.36
C CYS A 92 3.36 -6.40 0.82
N PRO A 93 2.73 -5.47 0.07
CA PRO A 93 2.68 -5.57 -1.37
C PRO A 93 4.06 -5.38 -2.01
N GLY A 94 4.36 -6.17 -3.04
CA GLY A 94 5.61 -6.04 -3.79
C GLY A 94 5.55 -4.97 -4.89
N PRO A 95 6.69 -4.68 -5.56
CA PRO A 95 6.76 -3.74 -6.69
C PRO A 95 5.77 -4.09 -7.82
N GLU A 96 5.46 -5.38 -7.99
CA GLU A 96 4.48 -5.92 -8.94
C GLU A 96 3.03 -5.48 -8.69
N SER A 97 2.75 -4.84 -7.54
CA SER A 97 1.46 -4.19 -7.28
C SER A 97 1.28 -2.86 -8.03
N TRP A 98 2.36 -2.27 -8.55
CA TRP A 98 2.32 -0.97 -9.24
C TRP A 98 1.26 -0.87 -10.35
N PRO A 99 1.09 -1.87 -11.25
CA PRO A 99 0.08 -1.78 -12.31
C PRO A 99 -1.36 -1.59 -11.79
N ALA A 100 -1.67 -2.08 -10.59
CA ALA A 100 -2.98 -1.86 -9.98
C ALA A 100 -3.16 -0.39 -9.56
N VAL A 101 -2.13 0.21 -8.96
CA VAL A 101 -2.10 1.63 -8.57
C VAL A 101 -2.18 2.51 -9.81
N ALA A 102 -1.34 2.24 -10.81
CA ALA A 102 -1.33 2.96 -12.08
C ALA A 102 -2.69 2.91 -12.77
N GLY A 103 -3.29 1.72 -12.88
CA GLY A 103 -4.60 1.56 -13.49
C GLY A 103 -5.73 2.26 -12.73
N ALA A 104 -5.66 2.32 -11.39
CA ALA A 104 -6.63 3.05 -10.59
C ALA A 104 -6.53 4.56 -10.80
N LEU A 105 -5.31 5.10 -10.81
CA LEU A 105 -5.04 6.51 -11.08
C LEU A 105 -5.41 6.91 -12.52
N ASP A 106 -5.11 6.06 -13.49
CA ASP A 106 -5.46 6.27 -14.91
C ASP A 106 -6.98 6.32 -15.10
N ARG A 107 -7.73 5.42 -14.43
CA ARG A 107 -9.20 5.44 -14.45
C ARG A 107 -9.78 6.70 -13.80
N ALA A 108 -9.13 7.18 -12.73
CA ALA A 108 -9.52 8.41 -12.05
C ALA A 108 -9.07 9.68 -12.80
N GLY A 109 -8.31 9.57 -13.89
CA GLY A 109 -7.78 10.72 -14.62
C GLY A 109 -6.75 11.53 -13.84
N ILE A 110 -6.06 10.92 -12.87
CA ILE A 110 -5.08 11.59 -12.00
C ILE A 110 -3.68 11.38 -12.57
N GLY A 111 -2.93 12.47 -12.72
CA GLY A 111 -1.53 12.42 -13.14
C GLY A 111 -0.68 11.62 -12.15
N ARG A 112 0.15 10.69 -12.66
CA ARG A 112 0.95 9.77 -11.85
C ARG A 112 2.40 9.65 -12.35
N PRO A 113 3.35 9.24 -11.49
CA PRO A 113 4.67 8.81 -11.94
C PRO A 113 4.62 7.51 -12.76
N ASP A 114 5.76 7.08 -13.29
CA ASP A 114 5.91 5.81 -14.03
C ASP A 114 6.00 4.57 -13.13
N GLY A 115 6.26 4.79 -11.84
CA GLY A 115 6.48 3.77 -10.81
C GLY A 115 6.23 4.35 -9.42
N PHE A 116 6.34 3.52 -8.38
CA PHE A 116 6.43 4.00 -7.01
C PHE A 116 7.58 4.99 -6.87
N THR A 117 7.36 6.12 -6.19
CA THR A 117 8.42 7.09 -5.88
C THR A 117 9.41 6.51 -4.87
N HIS A 118 8.95 5.62 -3.99
CA HIS A 118 9.80 4.79 -3.16
C HIS A 118 9.23 3.37 -3.02
N VAL A 119 10.11 2.38 -3.14
CA VAL A 119 9.77 0.95 -3.14
C VAL A 119 10.32 0.28 -1.88
N PHE A 120 9.43 -0.38 -1.16
CA PHE A 120 9.73 -1.23 -0.01
C PHE A 120 9.68 -2.70 -0.42
N VAL A 121 10.74 -3.44 -0.10
CA VAL A 121 10.80 -4.88 -0.34
C VAL A 121 10.64 -5.60 1.00
N PHE A 122 9.46 -6.19 1.20
CA PHE A 122 9.13 -6.94 2.40
C PHE A 122 9.59 -8.39 2.30
N ARG A 123 10.15 -8.92 3.39
CA ARG A 123 10.54 -10.34 3.50
C ARG A 123 10.19 -10.88 4.87
N ARG A 124 9.59 -12.07 4.90
CA ARG A 124 9.42 -12.81 6.14
C ARG A 124 10.61 -13.74 6.33
N CYS A 125 11.28 -13.65 7.47
CA CYS A 125 12.41 -14.51 7.77
C CYS A 125 11.96 -15.96 7.93
N PRO A 126 12.53 -16.93 7.21
CA PRO A 126 12.18 -18.33 7.38
C PRO A 126 12.64 -18.92 8.71
N SER A 127 13.63 -18.29 9.38
CA SER A 127 14.18 -18.78 10.65
C SER A 127 13.40 -18.29 11.88
N CYS A 128 12.98 -17.02 11.91
CA CYS A 128 12.33 -16.42 13.09
C CYS A 128 10.92 -15.86 12.81
N ALA A 129 10.42 -15.98 11.58
CA ALA A 129 9.13 -15.48 11.12
C ALA A 129 8.93 -13.95 11.18
N GLU A 130 9.95 -13.18 11.57
CA GLU A 130 9.88 -11.73 11.63
C GLU A 130 9.77 -11.08 10.25
N LEU A 131 8.98 -10.01 10.16
CA LEU A 131 8.86 -9.20 8.97
C LEU A 131 10.04 -8.23 8.87
N ASN A 132 10.68 -8.20 7.71
CA ASN A 132 11.83 -7.37 7.42
C ASN A 132 11.54 -6.47 6.22
N VAL A 133 12.11 -5.27 6.23
CA VAL A 133 12.22 -4.40 5.06
C VAL A 133 13.67 -4.48 4.58
N VAL A 134 13.87 -4.98 3.37
CA VAL A 134 15.19 -5.06 2.74
C VAL A 134 15.65 -3.66 2.36
N LYS A 135 16.85 -3.29 2.81
CA LYS A 135 17.49 -2.00 2.51
C LYS A 135 18.68 -2.22 1.59
N ASP A 136 18.82 -1.41 0.55
CA ASP A 136 19.96 -1.42 -0.37
C ASP A 136 20.31 -2.80 -0.95
N GLY A 137 19.30 -3.67 -1.12
CA GLY A 137 19.48 -5.03 -1.60
C GLY A 137 20.15 -5.99 -0.61
N HIS A 138 20.25 -5.63 0.67
CA HIS A 138 20.83 -6.47 1.71
C HIS A 138 19.76 -7.40 2.32
N PHE A 139 19.75 -8.66 1.85
CA PHE A 139 18.79 -9.69 2.24
C PHE A 139 19.22 -10.44 3.51
N VAL A 140 19.32 -9.74 4.64
CA VAL A 140 19.65 -10.32 5.94
C VAL A 140 18.61 -9.91 6.97
N CYS A 141 18.20 -10.86 7.81
CA CYS A 141 17.23 -10.61 8.87
C CYS A 141 17.85 -9.79 9.99
N VAL A 142 17.28 -8.62 10.30
CA VAL A 142 17.82 -7.73 11.36
C VAL A 142 17.62 -8.26 12.79
N PHE A 143 16.85 -9.33 12.95
CA PHE A 143 16.50 -9.91 14.25
C PHE A 143 17.34 -11.15 14.60
N CYS A 144 17.80 -11.90 13.61
CA CYS A 144 18.50 -13.17 13.84
C CYS A 144 19.65 -13.44 12.87
N ASP A 145 20.05 -12.46 12.06
CA ASP A 145 21.16 -12.50 11.09
C ASP A 145 21.08 -13.61 10.02
N ALA A 146 19.93 -14.29 9.89
CA ALA A 146 19.71 -15.29 8.86
C ALA A 146 19.49 -14.65 7.47
N ASP A 147 19.91 -15.35 6.41
CA ASP A 147 19.65 -14.94 5.04
C ASP A 147 18.14 -14.88 4.76
N LEU A 148 17.70 -13.80 4.10
CA LEU A 148 16.33 -13.61 3.64
C LEU A 148 16.17 -14.09 2.18
N PRO A 149 14.98 -14.54 1.77
CA PRO A 149 14.72 -14.90 0.38
C PRO A 149 14.99 -13.74 -0.58
N ALA A 150 15.78 -13.97 -1.63
CA ALA A 150 16.07 -12.96 -2.65
C ALA A 150 14.89 -12.67 -3.59
N ARG A 151 13.95 -13.62 -3.72
CA ARG A 151 12.74 -13.50 -4.55
C ARG A 151 11.50 -13.72 -3.71
#